data_AF-A0A5Y2E487-F1
#
_entry.id   AF-A0A5Y2E487-F1
#
_cell.length_a   1.000
_cell.length_b   1.000
_cell.length_c   1.000
_cell.angle_alpha   90.00
_cell.angle_beta   90.00
_cell.angle_gamma   90.00
#
_symmetry.space_group_name_H-M   'P 1'
#
loop_
_entity.id
_entity.type
_entity.pdbx_description
1 polymer ?
#
loop_
_entity_poly.entity_id
_entity_poly.type
_entity_poly.pdbx_seq_one_letter_code
_entity_poly.pdbx_strand_id
1 'polypeptide(L)' 'MRMAAMHSGGKTIQLNAGHYQAKIVTVGAGLAELTHHGRHVVIPHKPEEI' A
#
# COMPACT_ATOMS: atom_id res chain seq x y z
N MET A 1 -16.35 -4.29 27.50
CA MET A 1 -14.98 -4.74 27.18
C MET A 1 -14.77 -4.52 25.68
N ARG A 2 -13.99 -3.50 25.27
CA ARG A 2 -13.72 -3.25 23.84
C ARG A 2 -12.68 -4.28 23.39
N MET A 3 -13.07 -5.20 22.50
CA MET A 3 -12.09 -5.97 21.76
C MET A 3 -11.41 -4.98 20.80
N ALA A 4 -10.20 -4.56 21.15
CA ALA A 4 -9.35 -3.86 20.20
C ALA A 4 -9.18 -4.81 19.01
N ALA A 5 -9.74 -4.45 17.86
CA ALA A 5 -9.37 -5.11 16.61
C ALA A 5 -7.85 -5.02 16.52
N MET A 6 -7.16 -6.15 16.54
CA MET A 6 -5.73 -6.20 16.27
C MET A 6 -5.54 -5.76 14.82
N HIS A 7 -5.43 -4.45 14.61
CA HIS A 7 -5.12 -3.87 13.31
C HIS A 7 -3.62 -4.07 13.09
N SER A 8 -3.24 -5.25 12.65
CA SER A 8 -1.91 -5.47 12.08
C SER A 8 -1.88 -4.79 10.72
N GLY A 9 -1.82 -3.45 10.71
CA GLY A 9 -1.65 -2.66 9.50
C GLY A 9 -0.49 -3.27 8.72
N GLY A 10 -0.78 -3.76 7.51
CA GLY A 10 0.19 -4.50 6.73
C GLY A 10 1.46 -3.66 6.58
N LYS A 11 2.64 -4.24 6.83
CA LYS A 11 3.88 -3.54 6.55
C LYS A 11 3.86 -3.13 5.07
N THR A 12 4.37 -1.95 4.78
CA THR A 12 4.51 -1.51 3.39
C THR A 12 5.93 -1.68 2.90
N ILE A 13 6.08 -2.12 1.65
CA ILE A 13 7.34 -2.13 0.92
C ILE A 13 7.25 -1.08 -0.18
N GLN A 14 8.29 -0.26 -0.31
CA GLN A 14 8.41 0.68 -1.43
C GLN A 14 9.37 0.13 -2.47
N LEU A 15 8.91 0.05 -3.72
CA LEU A 15 9.70 -0.40 -4.86
C LEU A 15 9.85 0.73 -5.86
N ASN A 16 11.04 0.88 -6.43
CA ASN A 16 11.34 1.84 -7.49
C ASN A 16 11.94 1.10 -8.68
N ALA A 17 11.41 1.35 -9.88
CA ALA A 17 11.89 0.74 -11.12
C ALA A 17 11.75 1.72 -12.29
N GLY A 18 12.86 2.35 -12.69
CA GLY A 18 12.83 3.43 -13.66
C GLY A 18 11.92 4.57 -13.21
N HIS A 19 10.88 4.86 -13.99
CA HIS A 19 9.89 5.90 -13.66
C HIS A 19 8.69 5.39 -12.84
N TYR A 20 8.69 4.10 -12.47
CA TYR A 20 7.66 3.52 -11.62
C TYR A 20 8.06 3.61 -10.15
N GLN A 21 7.09 3.98 -9.31
CA GLN A 21 7.16 3.80 -7.86
C GLN A 21 5.91 3.07 -7.39
N ALA A 22 6.08 2.01 -6.60
CA ALA A 22 5.00 1.23 -6.04
C ALA A 22 5.11 1.17 -4.52
N LYS A 23 3.96 1.19 -3.84
CA LYS A 23 3.82 0.86 -2.42
C LYS A 23 3.00 -0.41 -2.32
N ILE A 24 3.61 -1.47 -1.81
CA ILE A 24 2.99 -2.79 -1.66
C ILE A 24 2.65 -3.02 -0.20
N VAL A 25 1.44 -3.46 0.11
CA VAL A 25 1.10 -4.02 1.42
C VAL A 25 1.53 -5.48 1.49
N THR A 26 2.25 -5.87 2.55
CA THR A 26 2.74 -7.25 2.67
C THR A 26 1.63 -8.25 2.96
N VAL A 27 0.52 -7.80 3.53
CA VAL A 27 -0.68 -8.63 3.70
C VAL A 27 -1.37 -8.73 2.35
N GLY A 28 -1.54 -9.94 1.82
CA GLY A 28 -2.18 -10.19 0.52
C GLY A 28 -1.40 -9.73 -0.71
N ALA A 29 -0.19 -9.15 -0.55
CA ALA A 29 0.64 -8.61 -1.63
C ALA A 29 -0.07 -7.58 -2.54
N GLY A 30 -0.98 -6.79 -1.96
CA GLY A 30 -1.75 -5.77 -2.66
C GLY A 30 -0.93 -4.51 -2.98
N LEU A 31 -1.35 -3.78 -4.01
CA LEU A 31 -0.81 -2.45 -4.34
C LEU A 31 -1.60 -1.36 -3.60
N ALA A 32 -0.96 -0.69 -2.63
CA ALA A 32 -1.52 0.51 -2.00
C ALA A 32 -1.38 1.74 -2.89
N GLU A 33 -0.31 1.80 -3.68
CA GLU A 33 -0.03 2.92 -4.57
C GLU A 33 0.85 2.45 -5.75
N LEU A 34 0.61 3.03 -6.93
CA LEU A 34 1.47 2.89 -8.09
C LEU A 34 1.47 4.20 -8.87
N THR A 35 2.66 4.74 -9.12
CA THR A 35 2.86 5.92 -9.98
C THR A 35 3.78 5.59 -11.15
N HIS A 36 3.57 6.30 -12.27
CA HIS A 36 4.47 6.33 -13.43
C HIS A 36 4.73 7.80 -13.79
N HIS A 37 6.00 8.21 -13.82
CA HIS A 37 6.40 9.63 -13.94
C HIS A 37 5.68 10.54 -12.92
N GLY A 38 5.53 10.05 -11.68
CA GLY A 38 4.87 10.80 -10.59
C GLY A 38 3.35 10.94 -10.72
N ARG A 39 2.71 10.27 -11.71
CA ARG A 39 1.26 10.25 -11.86
C ARG A 39 0.69 8.92 -11.39
N HIS A 40 -0.36 8.95 -10.58
CA HIS A 40 -1.05 7.73 -10.17
C HIS A 40 -1.66 7.01 -11.38
N VAL A 41 -1.44 5.69 -11.44
CA VAL A 41 -2.03 4.80 -12.44
C VAL A 41 -3.00 3.79 -11.82
N VAL A 42 -3.15 3.82 -10.50
CA VAL A 42 -4.16 3.12 -9.70
C VAL A 42 -4.82 4.12 -8.76
N ILE A 43 -5.99 3.79 -8.22
CA ILE A 43 -6.59 4.58 -7.14
C ILE A 43 -5.83 4.25 -5.85
N PRO A 44 -5.13 5.23 -5.24
CA PRO A 44 -4.40 4.96 -4.01
C PRO A 44 -5.38 4.75 -2.85
N HIS A 45 -5.02 3.87 -1.93
CA HIS A 45 -5.70 3.70 -0.65
C HIS A 45 -4.67 3.74 0.48
N LYS A 46 -5.12 4.02 1.71
CA LYS A 46 -4.22 3.89 2.85
C LYS A 46 -4.01 2.41 3.17
N PRO A 47 -2.77 1.95 3.44
CA PRO A 47 -2.47 0.57 3.82
C PRO A 47 -3.35 0.00 4.95
N GLU A 48 -3.90 0.87 5.79
CA GLU A 48 -4.76 0.57 6.93
C GLU A 48 -6.25 0.45 6.57
N GLU A 49 -6.66 0.73 5.34
CA GLU A 49 -8.06 0.77 4.91
C GLU A 49 -8.59 -0.58 4.40
N ILE A 50 -7.75 -1.63 4.35
CA ILE A 50 -8.10 -2.98 3.86
C ILE A 50 -7.90 -4.04 4.95
#